data_AF-A0A162HI23-F1
#
_entry.id   AF-A0A162HI23-F1
#
_cell.length_a   1.000
_cell.length_b   1.000
_cell.length_c   1.000
_cell.angle_alpha   90.00
_cell.angle_beta   90.00
_cell.angle_gamma   90.00
#
_symmetry.space_group_name_H-M   'P 1'
#
loop_
_entity.id
_entity.type
_entity.pdbx_description
1 polymer ?
#
loop_
_entity_poly.entity_id
_entity_poly.type
_entity_poly.pdbx_seq_one_letter_code
_entity_poly.pdbx_strand_id
1 'polypeptide(L)'
;MASESEFRIDGDTRMQFTSVTLTESQIKDLEHFGILEMNDDLGYSAPNVRTIDQAKIDLRKLKQLLYQYQLLSSVASRVETEILEFFRESEGRTHTTAELAEAIDRPKSSVSRSLGRLVEKDQLDKVQDGVYRSI
;
A
#
# COMPACT_ATOMS: atom_id res chain seq x y z
N MET A 1 -25.80 -13.79 -14.52
CA MET A 1 -24.85 -14.76 -15.09
C MET A 1 -23.47 -14.29 -14.71
N ALA A 2 -22.76 -15.04 -13.86
CA ALA A 2 -21.43 -14.67 -13.39
C ALA A 2 -20.43 -14.97 -14.50
N SER A 3 -19.74 -13.95 -15.01
CA SER A 3 -18.61 -14.16 -15.92
C SER A 3 -17.51 -14.89 -15.15
N GLU A 4 -17.19 -16.11 -15.56
CA GLU A 4 -16.00 -16.81 -15.09
C GLU A 4 -14.78 -15.95 -15.40
N SER A 5 -14.12 -15.46 -14.35
CA SER A 5 -12.81 -14.82 -14.47
C SER A 5 -11.82 -15.90 -14.92
N GLU A 6 -11.52 -15.95 -16.22
CA GLU A 6 -10.59 -16.93 -16.78
C GLU A 6 -9.17 -16.54 -16.36
N PHE A 7 -8.65 -17.23 -15.34
CA PHE A 7 -7.31 -17.02 -14.83
C PHE A 7 -6.34 -17.94 -15.57
N ARG A 8 -5.36 -17.35 -16.27
CA ARG A 8 -4.32 -18.11 -16.98
C ARG A 8 -2.94 -17.67 -16.52
N ILE A 9 -2.14 -18.66 -16.11
CA ILE A 9 -0.70 -18.48 -15.83
C ILE A 9 0.05 -19.10 -17.01
N ASP A 10 0.74 -18.28 -17.79
CA ASP A 10 1.61 -18.77 -18.87
C ASP A 10 3.03 -19.05 -18.34
N GLY A 11 3.72 -19.97 -19.00
CA GLY A 11 4.87 -20.74 -18.54
C GLY A 11 6.14 -19.98 -18.17
N ASP A 12 6.10 -18.64 -18.05
CA ASP A 12 7.28 -17.92 -17.60
C ASP A 12 7.04 -16.57 -16.92
N THR A 13 6.10 -16.53 -15.95
CA THR A 13 5.86 -15.42 -15.00
C THR A 13 4.85 -14.34 -15.41
N ARG A 14 3.89 -14.68 -16.27
CA ARG A 14 2.81 -13.76 -16.66
C ARG A 14 1.45 -14.27 -16.18
N MET A 15 0.71 -13.43 -15.44
CA MET A 15 -0.70 -13.67 -15.11
C MET A 15 -1.59 -12.80 -15.99
N GLN A 16 -2.69 -13.38 -16.48
CA GLN A 16 -3.73 -12.68 -17.21
C GLN A 16 -5.05 -12.69 -16.42
N PHE A 17 -5.70 -11.51 -16.35
CA PHE A 17 -6.99 -11.32 -15.69
C PHE A 17 -8.01 -10.77 -16.68
N THR A 18 -9.25 -11.29 -16.62
CA THR A 18 -10.38 -10.87 -17.47
C THR A 18 -11.06 -9.59 -16.97
N SER A 19 -10.97 -9.27 -15.68
CA SER A 19 -11.48 -8.02 -15.12
C SER A 19 -10.82 -7.74 -13.78
N VAL A 20 -10.25 -6.55 -13.62
CA VAL A 20 -9.76 -6.05 -12.33
C VAL A 20 -10.15 -4.59 -12.18
N THR A 21 -10.60 -4.22 -10.98
CA THR A 21 -10.90 -2.83 -10.63
C THR A 21 -9.68 -2.23 -9.95
N LEU A 22 -9.06 -1.25 -10.58
CA LEU A 22 -7.95 -0.48 -10.02
C LEU A 22 -8.27 1.01 -10.14
N THR A 23 -7.82 1.78 -9.16
CA THR A 23 -7.82 3.25 -9.24
C THR A 23 -6.76 3.73 -10.23
N GLU A 24 -6.91 4.94 -10.77
CA GLU A 24 -5.89 5.52 -11.67
C GLU A 24 -4.50 5.64 -11.03
N SER A 25 -4.43 5.93 -9.73
CA SER A 25 -3.15 6.00 -9.02
C SER A 25 -2.47 4.63 -8.99
N GLN A 26 -3.21 3.58 -8.66
CA GLN A 26 -2.69 2.21 -8.62
C GLN A 26 -2.24 1.73 -10.01
N ILE A 27 -2.96 2.10 -11.07
CA ILE A 27 -2.57 1.78 -12.45
C ILE A 27 -1.23 2.44 -12.78
N LYS A 28 -1.09 3.76 -12.54
CA LYS A 28 0.14 4.50 -12.80
C LYS A 28 1.33 3.95 -12.04
N ASP A 29 1.14 3.60 -10.76
CA ASP A 29 2.21 3.03 -9.94
C ASP A 29 2.65 1.66 -10.50
N LEU A 30 1.71 0.78 -10.82
CA LEU A 30 2.02 -0.56 -11.34
C LEU A 30 2.65 -0.52 -12.74
N GLU A 31 2.22 0.39 -13.61
CA GLU A 31 2.85 0.65 -14.91
C GLU A 31 4.28 1.21 -14.73
N HIS A 32 4.47 2.17 -13.81
CA HIS A 32 5.78 2.74 -13.50
C HIS A 32 6.77 1.67 -13.04
N PHE A 33 6.33 0.71 -12.23
CA PHE A 33 7.16 -0.41 -11.79
C PHE A 33 7.33 -1.51 -12.86
N GLY A 34 6.70 -1.37 -14.03
CA GLY A 34 6.70 -2.39 -15.09
C GLY A 34 6.04 -3.69 -14.66
N ILE A 35 5.15 -3.62 -13.66
CA ILE A 35 4.40 -4.77 -13.15
C ILE A 35 3.18 -5.01 -14.03
N LEU A 36 2.55 -3.94 -14.52
CA LEU A 36 1.35 -3.99 -15.34
C LEU A 36 1.66 -3.58 -16.79
N GLU A 37 1.28 -4.42 -17.73
CA GLU A 37 1.17 -4.08 -19.15
C GLU A 37 -0.30 -4.19 -19.57
N MET A 38 -0.85 -3.10 -20.11
CA MET A 38 -2.22 -3.03 -20.63
C MET A 38 -2.21 -3.02 -22.16
N ASN A 39 -3.16 -3.70 -22.78
CA ASN A 39 -3.49 -3.45 -24.19
C ASN A 39 -4.45 -2.25 -24.21
N ASP A 40 -4.09 -1.17 -24.89
CA ASP A 40 -4.68 0.18 -24.76
C ASP A 40 -6.16 0.35 -25.16
N ASP A 41 -6.88 -0.70 -25.51
CA ASP A 41 -8.07 -0.58 -26.38
C ASP A 41 -9.43 -0.50 -25.66
N LEU A 42 -9.49 -0.18 -24.37
CA LEU A 42 -10.74 -0.34 -23.59
C LEU A 42 -11.14 0.89 -22.77
N GLY A 43 -12.38 1.29 -23.02
CA GLY A 43 -12.98 2.57 -22.68
C GLY A 43 -13.30 2.79 -21.20
N TYR A 44 -13.46 4.06 -20.87
CA TYR A 44 -13.75 4.57 -19.54
C TYR A 44 -15.08 4.03 -19.01
N SER A 45 -15.07 3.41 -17.84
CA SER A 45 -16.27 3.03 -17.10
C SER A 45 -16.31 3.80 -15.78
N ALA A 46 -17.07 4.89 -15.75
CA ALA A 46 -17.18 5.87 -14.66
C ALA A 46 -15.96 6.82 -14.50
N PRO A 47 -16.15 8.04 -13.97
CA PRO A 47 -15.04 8.96 -13.73
C PRO A 47 -14.11 8.34 -12.67
N ASN A 48 -12.85 8.13 -13.02
CA ASN A 48 -11.75 7.67 -12.15
C ASN A 48 -11.65 6.15 -11.90
N VAL A 49 -12.44 5.32 -12.58
CA VAL A 49 -12.29 3.85 -12.54
C VAL A 49 -12.06 3.34 -13.95
N ARG A 50 -10.99 2.57 -14.16
CA ARG A 50 -10.71 1.91 -15.45
C ARG A 50 -10.92 0.42 -15.29
N THR A 51 -11.91 -0.13 -15.98
CA THR A 51 -12.07 -1.57 -16.10
C THR A 51 -11.06 -2.09 -17.12
N ILE A 52 -10.22 -3.04 -16.71
CA ILE A 52 -9.19 -3.63 -17.57
C ILE A 52 -9.65 -5.03 -17.96
N ASP A 53 -10.03 -5.25 -19.23
CA ASP A 53 -10.48 -6.58 -19.66
C ASP A 53 -9.32 -7.56 -19.86
N GLN A 54 -8.10 -7.06 -20.12
CA GLN A 54 -6.88 -7.86 -20.15
C GLN A 54 -5.69 -7.10 -19.59
N ALA A 55 -5.16 -7.59 -18.47
CA ALA A 55 -3.93 -7.13 -17.86
C ALA A 55 -2.89 -8.24 -17.90
N LYS A 56 -1.64 -7.92 -18.27
CA LYS A 56 -0.49 -8.81 -18.07
C LYS A 56 0.28 -8.35 -16.84
N ILE A 57 0.53 -9.26 -15.90
CA ILE A 57 1.35 -8.98 -14.72
C ILE A 57 2.69 -9.69 -14.82
N ASP A 58 3.81 -8.94 -14.71
CA ASP A 58 5.15 -9.51 -14.55
C ASP A 58 5.40 -9.91 -13.08
N LEU A 59 5.33 -11.21 -12.80
CA LEU A 59 5.53 -11.72 -11.44
C LEU A 59 6.99 -11.63 -10.97
N ARG A 60 7.98 -11.51 -11.86
CA ARG A 60 9.38 -11.32 -11.45
C ARG A 60 9.54 -9.92 -10.87
N LYS A 61 8.97 -8.92 -11.54
CA LYS A 61 8.96 -7.53 -11.05
C LYS A 61 8.18 -7.38 -9.76
N LEU A 62 7.00 -8.02 -9.67
CA LEU A 62 6.22 -8.04 -8.44
C LEU A 62 6.99 -8.68 -7.27
N LYS A 63 7.66 -9.82 -7.50
CA LYS A 63 8.52 -10.46 -6.49
C LYS A 63 9.69 -9.58 -6.07
N GLN A 64 10.32 -8.90 -7.02
CA GLN A 64 11.42 -7.98 -6.73
C GLN A 64 10.95 -6.80 -5.86
N LEU A 65 9.80 -6.21 -6.19
CA LEU A 65 9.20 -5.14 -5.40
C LEU A 65 8.84 -5.61 -3.98
N LEU A 66 8.23 -6.79 -3.86
CA LEU A 66 7.91 -7.39 -2.57
C LEU A 66 9.17 -7.65 -1.73
N TYR A 67 10.23 -8.16 -2.35
CA TYR A 67 11.51 -8.38 -1.67
C TYR A 67 12.14 -7.07 -1.20
N GLN A 68 12.13 -6.03 -2.04
CA GLN A 68 12.62 -4.70 -1.67
C GLN A 68 11.79 -4.10 -0.53
N TYR A 69 10.47 -4.26 -0.58
CA TYR A 69 9.57 -3.85 0.50
C TYR A 69 9.87 -4.60 1.80
N GLN A 70 10.05 -5.92 1.75
CA GLN A 70 10.41 -6.74 2.92
C GLN A 70 11.77 -6.34 3.48
N LEU A 71 12.76 -6.08 2.63
CA LEU A 71 14.09 -5.64 3.06
C LEU A 71 14.00 -4.25 3.71
N LEU A 72 13.32 -3.29 3.07
CA LEU A 72 13.08 -1.96 3.63
C LEU A 72 12.31 -2.04 4.96
N SER A 73 11.30 -2.89 5.05
CA SER A 73 10.53 -3.15 6.26
C SER A 73 11.37 -3.82 7.35
N SER A 74 12.35 -4.67 6.98
CA SER A 74 13.26 -5.32 7.93
C SER A 74 14.33 -4.37 8.49
N VAL A 75 14.72 -3.37 7.71
CA VAL A 75 15.68 -2.33 8.11
C VAL A 75 14.97 -1.20 8.85
N ALA A 76 13.73 -0.88 8.46
CA ALA A 76 12.85 0.02 9.19
C ALA A 76 12.42 -0.61 10.51
N SER A 77 12.17 0.21 11.53
CA SER A 77 11.56 -0.30 12.74
C SER A 77 10.15 -0.78 12.42
N ARG A 78 9.87 -2.07 12.65
CA ARG A 78 8.53 -2.65 12.43
C ARG A 78 7.42 -1.83 13.08
N VAL A 79 7.65 -1.30 14.28
CA VAL A 79 6.67 -0.47 15.01
C VAL A 79 6.49 0.89 14.35
N GLU A 80 7.56 1.51 13.83
CA GLU A 80 7.47 2.77 13.09
C GLU A 80 6.67 2.59 11.79
N THR A 81 6.89 1.48 11.07
CA THR A 81 6.12 1.13 9.87
C THR A 81 4.64 0.92 10.19
N GLU A 82 4.33 0.11 11.21
CA GLU A 82 2.95 -0.14 11.67
C GLU A 82 2.24 1.18 12.06
N ILE A 83 2.94 2.13 12.69
CA ILE A 83 2.41 3.47 13.01
C ILE A 83 2.11 4.27 11.74
N LEU A 84 3.04 4.35 10.79
CA LEU A 84 2.86 5.15 9.57
C LEU A 84 1.75 4.60 8.67
N GLU A 85 1.62 3.27 8.62
CA GLU A 85 0.54 2.59 7.90
C GLU A 85 -0.82 2.93 8.52
N PHE A 86 -0.93 2.89 9.86
CA PHE A 86 -2.15 3.32 10.55
C PHE A 86 -2.55 4.76 10.21
N PHE A 87 -1.59 5.71 10.24
CA PHE A 87 -1.87 7.10 9.85
C PHE A 87 -2.31 7.26 8.39
N ARG A 88 -1.87 6.36 7.49
CA ARG A 88 -2.24 6.38 6.07
C ARG A 88 -3.65 5.85 5.83
N GLU A 89 -4.06 4.86 6.60
CA GLU A 89 -5.37 4.20 6.47
C GLU A 89 -6.48 4.91 7.27
N SER A 90 -6.11 5.61 8.34
CA SER A 90 -7.09 6.30 9.19
C SER A 90 -7.66 7.56 8.52
N GLU A 91 -8.98 7.74 8.59
CA GLU A 91 -9.65 8.96 8.10
C GLU A 91 -9.25 10.24 8.88
N GLY A 92 -8.70 10.08 10.09
CA GLY A 92 -8.19 11.18 10.92
C GLY A 92 -6.68 11.37 10.76
N ARG A 93 -6.22 12.64 10.70
CA ARG A 93 -4.77 12.94 10.65
C ARG A 93 -4.10 12.97 12.02
N THR A 94 -4.87 12.96 13.11
CA THR A 94 -4.35 13.15 14.48
C THR A 94 -4.80 12.01 15.37
N HIS A 95 -3.85 11.38 16.05
CA HIS A 95 -4.08 10.22 16.91
C HIS A 95 -3.25 10.29 18.19
N THR A 96 -3.78 9.66 19.24
CA THR A 96 -3.11 9.54 20.53
C THR A 96 -2.21 8.30 20.57
N THR A 97 -1.20 8.31 21.45
CA THR A 97 -0.38 7.12 21.74
C THR A 97 -1.23 5.91 22.17
N ALA A 98 -2.36 6.14 22.83
CA ALA A 98 -3.23 5.08 23.32
C ALA A 98 -4.00 4.40 22.19
N GLU A 99 -4.61 5.20 21.30
CA GLU A 99 -5.31 4.69 20.12
C GLU A 99 -4.35 3.92 19.21
N LEU A 100 -3.16 4.46 18.97
CA LEU A 100 -2.14 3.78 18.17
C LEU A 100 -1.72 2.45 18.79
N ALA A 101 -1.46 2.42 20.10
CA ALA A 101 -1.03 1.20 20.80
C ALA A 101 -2.10 0.09 20.78
N GLU A 102 -3.36 0.47 20.86
CA GLU A 102 -4.49 -0.45 20.73
C GLU A 102 -4.64 -0.96 19.30
N ALA A 103 -4.58 -0.05 18.31
CA ALA A 103 -4.78 -0.39 16.91
C ALA A 103 -3.71 -1.33 16.34
N ILE A 104 -2.43 -1.13 16.72
CA ILE A 104 -1.31 -1.94 16.19
C ILE A 104 -0.93 -3.11 17.12
N ASP A 105 -1.68 -3.33 18.21
CA ASP A 105 -1.43 -4.36 19.22
C ASP A 105 0.01 -4.35 19.77
N ARG A 106 0.40 -3.20 20.33
CA ARG A 106 1.76 -2.97 20.88
C ARG A 106 1.72 -2.27 22.24
N PRO A 107 2.70 -2.53 23.13
CA PRO A 107 2.82 -1.81 24.38
C PRO A 107 3.00 -0.30 24.16
N LYS A 108 2.26 0.53 24.93
CA LYS A 108 2.34 2.00 24.87
C LYS A 108 3.77 2.55 24.95
N SER A 109 4.66 1.89 25.72
CA SER A 109 6.06 2.30 25.84
C SER A 109 6.90 2.06 24.58
N SER A 110 6.53 1.07 23.76
CA SER A 110 7.16 0.79 22.46
C SER A 110 6.69 1.80 21.42
N VAL A 111 5.37 2.05 21.40
CA VAL A 111 4.72 3.02 20.51
C VAL A 111 5.23 4.43 20.81
N SER A 112 5.26 4.85 22.07
CA SER A 112 5.75 6.18 22.49
C SER A 112 7.20 6.44 22.05
N ARG A 113 8.09 5.45 22.21
CA ARG A 113 9.49 5.57 21.73
C ARG A 113 9.58 5.69 20.22
N SER A 114 8.77 4.92 19.49
CA SER A 114 8.76 4.93 18.02
C SER A 114 8.17 6.23 17.48
N LEU A 115 7.13 6.76 18.13
CA LEU A 115 6.55 8.07 17.81
C LEU A 115 7.56 9.21 18.01
N GLY A 116 8.34 9.19 19.09
CA GLY A 116 9.43 10.15 19.28
C GLY A 116 10.45 10.14 18.13
N ARG A 117 10.86 8.95 17.69
CA ARG A 117 11.77 8.80 16.54
C ARG A 117 11.14 9.25 15.23
N LEU A 118 9.85 9.00 15.02
CA LEU A 118 9.14 9.44 13.81
C LEU A 118 9.01 10.97 13.75
N VAL A 119 8.85 11.63 14.91
CA VAL A 119 8.92 13.09 15.01
C VAL A 119 10.33 13.60 14.71
N GLU A 120 11.37 12.98 15.27
CA GLU A 120 12.78 13.33 14.97
C GLU A 120 13.16 13.12 13.49
N LYS A 121 12.45 12.25 12.77
CA LYS A 121 12.63 11.95 11.35
C LYS A 121 11.73 12.79 10.42
N ASP A 122 11.05 13.80 10.96
CA ASP A 122 10.11 14.65 10.22
C ASP A 122 9.03 13.83 9.47
N GLN A 123 8.58 12.72 10.06
CA GLN A 123 7.49 11.91 9.50
C GLN A 123 6.14 12.19 10.16
N LEU A 124 6.16 12.72 11.39
CA LEU A 124 4.98 13.09 12.17
C LEU A 124 5.22 14.40 12.92
N ASP A 125 4.16 15.15 13.16
CA ASP A 125 4.15 16.29 14.08
C ASP A 125 3.70 15.87 15.47
N LYS A 126 4.38 16.37 16.51
CA LYS A 126 3.86 16.29 17.89
C LYS A 126 2.99 17.51 18.16
N VAL A 127 1.67 17.30 18.23
CA VAL A 127 0.70 18.38 18.48
C VAL A 127 0.68 18.78 19.96
N GLN A 128 0.69 17.78 20.83
CA GLN A 128 0.80 17.92 22.28
C GLN A 128 1.29 16.61 22.90
N ASP A 129 1.46 16.55 24.22
CA ASP A 129 1.91 15.33 24.88
C ASP A 129 0.95 14.16 24.63
N GLY A 130 1.50 13.10 24.03
CA GLY A 130 0.76 11.90 23.69
C GLY A 130 -0.16 12.01 22.46
N VAL A 131 -0.07 13.09 21.67
CA VAL A 131 -0.89 13.32 20.47
C VAL A 131 -0.03 13.71 19.28
N TYR A 132 -0.22 13.00 18.18
CA TYR A 132 0.62 13.07 16.99
C TYR A 132 -0.22 13.25 15.74
N ARG A 133 0.33 13.90 14.74
CA ARG A 133 -0.33 14.19 13.47
C ARG A 133 0.52 13.80 12.28
N SER A 134 -0.07 13.20 11.25
CA SER A 134 0.62 12.96 9.98
C SER A 134 0.82 14.26 9.21
N ILE A 135 2.02 14.43 8.64
CA ILE A 135 2.41 15.57 7.81
C ILE A 135 1.71 15.49 6.44
#